data_AF-A0A953B3X7-F1
#
_entry.id   AF-A0A953B3X7-F1
#
_cell.length_a   1.000
_cell.length_b   1.000
_cell.length_c   1.000
_cell.angle_alpha   90.00
_cell.angle_beta   90.00
_cell.angle_gamma   90.00
#
_symmetry.space_group_name_H-M   'P 1'
#
loop_
_entity.id
_entity.type
_entity.pdbx_description
1 polymer ?
#
loop_
_entity_poly.entity_id
_entity_poly.type
_entity_poly.pdbx_seq_one_letter_code
_entity_poly.pdbx_strand_id
1 'polypeptide(L)'
;MVAPLLARRGPVAAPLDRGTVARRTGVLVLGLLAAALSGCAGEASQPACPAVARLPDADRLTRFVGSGRDLTDVAFEARIGEVSASCDYDDSGYDVVAKVQ
;
A
#
# COMPACT_ATOMS: atom_id res chain seq x y z
N MET A 1 38.57 77.93 26.28
CA MET A 1 38.91 78.07 24.84
C MET A 1 38.77 76.71 24.19
N VAL A 2 37.98 76.64 23.11
CA VAL A 2 37.89 75.59 22.08
C VAL A 2 37.26 74.24 22.47
N ALA A 3 36.07 74.00 21.91
CA ALA A 3 35.42 72.70 21.77
C ALA A 3 35.95 71.95 20.52
N PRO A 4 35.89 70.61 20.46
CA PRO A 4 35.85 69.89 19.19
C PRO A 4 34.50 69.27 18.91
N LEU A 5 34.15 69.32 17.62
CA LEU A 5 32.91 68.87 17.00
C LEU A 5 32.77 67.34 17.03
N LEU A 6 31.64 66.85 17.54
CA LEU A 6 31.18 65.47 17.34
C LEU A 6 30.64 65.32 15.92
N ALA A 7 31.43 64.72 15.04
CA ALA A 7 30.99 64.27 13.72
C ALA A 7 30.04 63.07 13.87
N ARG A 8 28.73 63.31 13.72
CA ARG A 8 27.72 62.24 13.65
C ARG A 8 27.86 61.51 12.31
N ARG A 9 28.34 60.26 12.32
CA ARG A 9 28.23 59.34 11.19
C ARG A 9 26.75 58.94 11.04
N GLY A 10 26.13 59.35 9.93
CA GLY A 10 24.79 58.88 9.54
C GLY A 10 24.81 57.40 9.13
N PRO A 11 23.65 56.72 9.15
CA PRO A 11 23.54 55.33 8.74
C PRO A 11 23.73 55.20 7.22
N VAL A 12 24.60 54.29 6.80
CA VAL A 12 24.75 53.87 5.40
C VAL A 12 23.51 53.05 5.05
N ALA A 13 22.65 53.60 4.19
CA ALA A 13 21.52 52.86 3.64
C ALA A 13 22.05 51.77 2.69
N ALA A 14 21.81 50.51 3.05
CA ALA A 14 22.08 49.37 2.18
C ALA A 14 21.12 49.39 0.98
N PRO A 15 21.59 49.13 -0.25
CA PRO A 15 20.72 49.05 -1.41
C PRO A 15 19.81 47.81 -1.30
N LEU A 16 18.49 48.04 -1.38
CA LEU A 16 17.49 46.99 -1.52
C LEU A 16 17.55 46.43 -2.94
N ASP A 17 18.26 45.31 -3.08
CA ASP A 17 18.41 44.56 -4.32
C ASP A 17 17.08 43.88 -4.72
N ARG A 18 16.30 44.57 -5.59
CA ARG A 18 14.98 44.13 -6.08
C ARG A 18 15.01 42.79 -6.84
N GLY A 19 16.17 42.29 -7.26
CA GLY A 19 16.30 41.05 -8.04
C GLY A 19 16.15 39.76 -7.22
N THR A 20 16.38 39.81 -5.90
CA THR A 20 16.35 38.61 -5.04
C THR A 20 14.95 38.24 -4.56
N VAL A 21 14.02 39.19 -4.53
CA VAL A 21 12.65 39.00 -4.00
C VAL A 21 11.80 38.16 -4.96
N ALA A 22 11.85 38.46 -6.26
CA ALA A 22 11.06 37.77 -7.28
C ALA A 22 11.46 36.29 -7.45
N ARG A 23 12.75 35.97 -7.22
CA ARG A 23 13.29 34.61 -7.31
C ARG A 23 12.91 33.77 -6.08
N ARG A 24 12.75 34.40 -4.91
CA ARG A 24 12.37 33.73 -3.65
C ARG A 24 10.87 33.41 -3.58
N THR A 25 10.02 34.30 -4.10
CA THR A 25 8.57 34.07 -4.15
C THR A 25 8.19 32.94 -5.10
N GLY A 26 8.86 32.82 -6.26
CA GLY A 26 8.63 31.71 -7.19
C GLY A 26 8.94 30.34 -6.58
N VAL A 27 10.02 30.22 -5.80
CA VAL A 27 10.42 28.98 -5.13
C VAL A 27 9.41 28.59 -4.03
N LEU A 28 8.90 29.56 -3.28
CA LEU A 28 7.90 29.30 -2.23
C LEU A 28 6.57 28.83 -2.80
N VAL A 29 6.10 29.46 -3.87
CA VAL A 29 4.85 29.07 -4.54
C VAL A 29 4.97 27.67 -5.15
N LEU A 30 6.10 27.38 -5.82
CA LEU A 30 6.35 26.06 -6.41
C LEU A 30 6.47 24.96 -5.33
N GLY A 31 7.11 25.27 -4.19
CA GLY A 31 7.22 24.35 -3.06
C GLY A 31 5.87 24.06 -2.39
N LEU A 32 5.02 25.07 -2.23
CA LEU A 32 3.65 24.92 -1.70
C LEU A 32 2.76 24.08 -2.63
N LEU A 33 2.85 24.30 -3.94
CA LEU A 33 2.15 23.48 -4.94
C LEU A 33 2.63 22.02 -4.93
N ALA A 34 3.95 21.79 -4.88
CA ALA A 34 4.49 20.43 -4.81
C ALA A 34 4.05 19.69 -3.53
N ALA A 35 4.02 20.38 -2.39
CA ALA A 35 3.53 19.81 -1.13
C ALA A 35 2.03 19.48 -1.20
N ALA A 36 1.22 20.34 -1.83
CA ALA A 36 -0.22 20.11 -2.00
C ALA A 36 -0.54 18.90 -2.88
N LEU A 37 0.32 18.55 -3.85
CA LEU A 37 0.11 17.40 -4.74
C LEU A 37 0.58 16.06 -4.16
N SER A 38 1.36 16.05 -3.07
CA SER A 38 1.93 14.83 -2.48
C SER A 38 0.90 13.84 -1.91
N GLY A 39 -0.34 14.28 -1.67
CA GLY A 39 -1.42 13.43 -1.15
C GLY A 39 -2.29 12.74 -2.20
N CYS A 40 -2.02 12.91 -3.50
CA CYS A 40 -2.85 12.36 -4.57
C CYS A 40 -2.45 10.95 -5.04
N ALA A 41 -1.47 10.31 -4.39
CA ALA A 41 -1.16 8.91 -4.62
C ALA A 41 -2.11 8.04 -3.78
N GLY A 42 -3.25 7.66 -4.37
CA GLY A 42 -4.14 6.67 -3.76
C GLY A 42 -3.66 5.25 -4.04
N GLU A 43 -3.62 4.40 -3.02
CA GLU A 43 -3.41 2.96 -3.23
C GLU A 43 -4.53 2.37 -4.09
N ALA A 44 -4.14 1.61 -5.11
CA ALA A 44 -5.08 0.83 -5.88
C ALA A 44 -5.78 -0.19 -4.97
N SER A 45 -7.11 -0.18 -4.95
CA SER A 45 -7.87 -1.18 -4.18
C SER A 45 -7.58 -2.57 -4.74
N GLN A 46 -7.09 -3.46 -3.88
CA GLN A 46 -6.95 -4.88 -4.22
C GLN A 46 -8.35 -5.47 -4.52
N PRO A 47 -8.47 -6.36 -5.51
CA PRO A 47 -9.74 -7.01 -5.82
C PRO A 47 -10.15 -7.97 -4.71
N ALA A 48 -11.44 -8.22 -4.54
CA ALA A 48 -11.94 -9.17 -3.56
C ALA A 48 -11.39 -10.59 -3.83
N CYS A 49 -10.97 -11.27 -2.77
CA CYS A 49 -10.54 -12.66 -2.85
C CYS A 49 -11.73 -13.55 -3.29
N PRO A 50 -11.56 -14.45 -4.28
CA PRO A 50 -12.65 -15.28 -4.76
C PRO A 50 -13.16 -16.23 -3.67
N ALA A 51 -14.46 -16.51 -3.71
CA ALA A 51 -15.05 -17.49 -2.82
C ALA A 51 -14.57 -18.91 -3.20
N VAL A 52 -14.00 -19.62 -2.22
CA VAL A 52 -13.69 -21.05 -2.34
C VAL A 52 -14.72 -21.83 -1.54
N ALA A 53 -15.31 -22.84 -2.15
CA ALA A 53 -16.32 -23.68 -1.52
C ALA A 53 -16.05 -25.15 -1.81
N ARG A 54 -16.52 -26.02 -0.92
CA ARG A 54 -16.61 -27.46 -1.20
C ARG A 54 -17.75 -27.71 -2.18
N LEU A 55 -17.54 -28.66 -3.08
CA LEU A 55 -18.64 -29.14 -3.92
C LEU A 55 -19.67 -29.84 -3.02
N PRO A 56 -20.96 -29.48 -3.11
CA PRO A 56 -22.02 -30.15 -2.37
C PRO A 56 -21.99 -31.66 -2.65
N ASP A 57 -22.24 -32.46 -1.63
CA ASP A 57 -22.29 -33.93 -1.68
C ASP A 57 -20.97 -34.63 -2.07
N ALA A 58 -19.87 -33.88 -2.20
CA ALA A 58 -18.52 -34.40 -2.45
C ALA A 58 -17.61 -34.30 -1.21
N ASP A 59 -18.19 -34.15 -0.02
CA ASP A 59 -17.45 -34.07 1.24
C ASP A 59 -16.92 -35.42 1.71
N ARG A 60 -17.39 -36.54 1.13
CA ARG A 60 -16.93 -37.89 1.48
C ARG A 60 -16.19 -38.55 0.32
N LEU A 61 -14.99 -39.03 0.59
CA LEU A 61 -14.23 -39.90 -0.31
C LEU A 61 -14.19 -41.32 0.23
N THR A 62 -14.46 -42.30 -0.63
CA THR A 62 -14.32 -43.72 -0.32
C THR A 62 -13.39 -44.34 -1.33
N ARG A 63 -12.35 -45.03 -0.85
CA ARG A 63 -11.43 -45.80 -1.68
C ARG A 63 -11.69 -47.28 -1.45
N PHE A 64 -11.90 -48.02 -2.53
CA PHE A 64 -12.00 -49.47 -2.51
C PHE A 64 -10.65 -50.11 -2.88
N VAL A 65 -10.43 -51.34 -2.42
CA VAL A 65 -9.28 -52.15 -2.82
C VAL A 65 -9.48 -52.65 -4.25
N GLY A 66 -8.51 -52.39 -5.15
CA GLY A 66 -8.56 -52.88 -6.52
C GLY A 66 -9.83 -52.48 -7.27
N SER A 67 -10.55 -53.48 -7.80
CA SER A 67 -11.85 -53.31 -8.47
C SER A 67 -13.05 -53.65 -7.57
N GLY A 68 -12.83 -53.70 -6.25
CA GLY A 68 -13.88 -53.96 -5.27
C GLY A 68 -15.05 -52.98 -5.39
N ARG A 69 -16.25 -53.45 -5.04
CA ARG A 69 -17.50 -52.68 -5.12
C ARG A 69 -18.41 -52.87 -3.91
N ASP A 70 -18.01 -53.72 -2.96
CA ASP A 70 -18.77 -53.97 -1.74
C ASP A 70 -18.22 -53.14 -0.57
N LEU A 71 -19.05 -52.94 0.45
CA LEU A 71 -18.70 -52.24 1.69
C LEU A 71 -17.59 -52.96 2.45
N THR A 72 -17.42 -54.27 2.26
CA THR A 72 -16.31 -55.04 2.83
C THR A 72 -14.96 -54.72 2.18
N ASP A 73 -14.96 -54.13 0.98
CA ASP A 73 -13.75 -53.84 0.20
C ASP A 73 -13.24 -52.41 0.41
N VAL A 74 -13.81 -51.67 1.35
CA VAL A 74 -13.41 -50.29 1.66
C VAL A 74 -12.01 -50.28 2.28
N ALA A 75 -11.06 -49.69 1.58
CA ALA A 75 -9.69 -49.51 2.06
C ALA A 75 -9.60 -48.34 3.04
N PHE A 76 -10.25 -47.24 2.72
CA PHE A 76 -10.40 -46.11 3.62
C PHE A 76 -11.59 -45.22 3.23
N GLU A 77 -12.05 -44.47 4.22
CA GLU A 77 -12.96 -43.34 4.04
C GLU A 77 -12.28 -42.07 4.57
N ALA A 78 -12.51 -40.96 3.88
CA ALA A 78 -12.06 -39.65 4.29
C ALA A 78 -13.20 -38.64 4.14
N ARG A 79 -13.16 -37.58 4.94
CA ARG A 79 -14.04 -36.44 4.75
C ARG A 79 -13.21 -35.19 4.45
N ILE A 80 -13.65 -34.41 3.46
CA ILE A 80 -13.16 -33.06 3.25
C ILE A 80 -13.84 -32.21 4.32
N GLY A 81 -13.08 -31.73 5.30
CA GLY A 81 -13.58 -30.86 6.36
C GLY A 81 -13.86 -29.44 5.88
N GLU A 82 -13.86 -28.47 6.78
CA GLU A 82 -14.08 -27.08 6.39
C GLU A 82 -12.92 -26.57 5.52
N VAL A 83 -13.23 -25.75 4.51
CA VAL A 83 -12.22 -25.16 3.62
C VAL A 83 -12.13 -23.68 3.91
N SER A 84 -10.96 -23.22 4.35
CA SER A 84 -10.63 -21.80 4.44
C SER A 84 -9.71 -21.41 3.30
N ALA A 85 -9.86 -20.19 2.79
CA ALA A 85 -9.03 -19.65 1.73
C ALA A 85 -8.45 -18.29 2.12
N SER A 86 -7.21 -18.05 1.68
CA SER A 86 -6.54 -16.76 1.79
C SER A 86 -5.98 -16.35 0.43
N CYS A 87 -5.90 -15.04 0.20
CA CYS A 87 -5.26 -14.48 -0.98
C CYS A 87 -3.99 -13.74 -0.60
N ASP A 88 -2.91 -14.02 -1.33
CA ASP A 88 -1.67 -13.23 -1.31
C ASP A 88 -1.62 -12.44 -2.62
N TYR A 89 -1.33 -11.13 -2.53
CA TYR A 89 -1.34 -10.20 -3.68
C TYR A 89 0.06 -9.68 -3.95
N ASP A 90 0.42 -9.58 -5.23
CA ASP A 90 1.65 -8.97 -5.70
C ASP A 90 1.43 -8.16 -6.99
N ASP A 91 2.50 -7.55 -7.51
CA ASP A 91 2.45 -6.71 -8.72
C ASP A 91 2.05 -7.49 -9.99
N SER A 92 2.11 -8.82 -9.96
CA SER A 92 1.79 -9.73 -11.07
C SER A 92 0.41 -10.39 -10.95
N GLY A 93 -0.24 -10.35 -9.78
CA GLY A 93 -1.57 -10.91 -9.59
C GLY A 93 -1.92 -11.27 -8.14
N TYR A 94 -2.72 -12.33 -8.00
CA TYR A 94 -3.10 -12.89 -6.70
C TYR A 94 -3.06 -14.42 -6.72
N ASP A 95 -2.56 -15.01 -5.63
CA ASP A 95 -2.54 -16.44 -5.39
C ASP A 95 -3.60 -16.82 -4.36
N VAL A 96 -4.36 -17.90 -4.63
CA VAL A 96 -5.40 -18.40 -3.73
C VAL A 96 -4.91 -19.68 -3.06
N VAL A 97 -4.74 -19.63 -1.74
CA VAL A 97 -4.34 -20.78 -0.93
C VAL A 97 -5.53 -21.31 -0.16
N ALA A 98 -5.96 -22.54 -0.47
CA ALA A 98 -7.05 -23.23 0.22
C ALA A 98 -6.51 -24.30 1.18
N LYS A 99 -7.05 -24.35 2.41
CA LYS A 99 -6.68 -25.31 3.45
C LYS A 99 -7.91 -26.05 3.96
N VAL A 100 -7.78 -27.36 4.13
CA VAL A 100 -8.80 -28.24 4.70
C VAL A 100 -8.52 -28.44 6.19
N GLN A 101 -9.52 -28.23 7.04
CA GLN A 101 -9.45 -28.33 8.50
C GLN A 101 -10.02 -29.66 9.03
#